data_AF-A0A924EZ22-F1
#
_entry.id   AF-A0A924EZ22-F1
#
_cell.length_a   1.000
_cell.length_b   1.000
_cell.length_c   1.000
_cell.angle_alpha   90.00
_cell.angle_beta   90.00
_cell.angle_gamma   90.00
#
_symmetry.space_group_name_H-M   'P 1'
#
loop_
_entity.id
_entity.type
_entity.pdbx_description
1 polymer ?
#
loop_
_entity_poly.entity_id
_entity_poly.type
_entity_poly.pdbx_seq_one_letter_code
_entity_poly.pdbx_strand_id
1 'polypeptide(L)'
;MSRPVPLLTPLALPLHALVRQASALEHPRDRTAVLACWMVARLALPRLPREADTGDVDALQQRAEATRRWLVTQSLPSALSLAVSRACDVAGDRDTLQLADALDVMRDAADAMLDNGARAELTTLAQRLRGSSLP
;
A
#
# COMPACT_ATOMS: atom_id res chain seq x y z
N MET A 1 -30.45 -25.50 6.97
CA MET A 1 -30.07 -24.47 7.98
C MET A 1 -28.88 -23.71 7.42
N SER A 2 -29.13 -22.55 6.80
CA SER A 2 -28.07 -21.74 6.18
C SER A 2 -27.40 -20.92 7.27
N ARG A 3 -26.09 -21.14 7.51
CA ARG A 3 -25.30 -20.29 8.40
C ARG A 3 -25.27 -18.87 7.82
N PRO A 4 -25.51 -17.82 8.61
CA PRO A 4 -25.31 -16.46 8.15
C PRO A 4 -23.84 -16.27 7.79
N VAL A 5 -23.58 -15.88 6.54
CA VAL A 5 -22.25 -15.42 6.11
C VAL A 5 -21.95 -14.17 6.94
N PRO A 6 -20.86 -14.13 7.72
CA PRO A 6 -20.48 -12.90 8.38
C PRO A 6 -20.24 -11.87 7.28
N LEU A 7 -21.02 -10.79 7.29
CA LEU A 7 -20.77 -9.63 6.46
C LEU A 7 -19.37 -9.14 6.83
N LEU A 8 -18.39 -9.50 6.00
CA LEU A 8 -17.02 -9.00 6.04
C LEU A 8 -17.15 -7.48 6.12
N THR A 9 -16.92 -6.92 7.30
CA THR A 9 -16.83 -5.48 7.46
C THR A 9 -15.66 -5.07 6.57
N PRO A 10 -15.85 -4.31 5.48
CA PRO A 10 -14.71 -3.88 4.68
C PRO A 10 -14.06 -2.73 5.46
N LEU A 11 -13.31 -3.08 6.51
CA LEU A 11 -12.42 -2.16 7.20
C LEU A 11 -11.13 -2.01 6.39
N ALA A 12 -11.26 -1.87 5.06
CA ALA A 12 -10.19 -1.28 4.28
C ALA A 12 -10.08 0.16 4.79
N LEU A 13 -8.98 0.51 5.45
CA LEU A 13 -8.56 1.91 5.57
C LEU A 13 -8.76 2.52 4.18
N PRO A 14 -9.69 3.47 4.03
CA PRO A 14 -9.95 3.96 2.71
C PRO A 14 -8.75 4.81 2.33
N LEU A 15 -7.90 4.28 1.45
CA LEU A 15 -6.82 5.01 0.77
C LEU A 15 -7.45 6.02 -0.23
N HIS A 16 -8.45 6.78 0.23
CA HIS A 16 -9.32 7.62 -0.59
C HIS A 16 -8.56 8.82 -1.12
N ALA A 17 -7.67 9.42 -0.33
CA ALA A 17 -6.86 10.55 -0.78
C ALA A 17 -5.92 10.10 -1.92
N LEU A 18 -5.28 8.94 -1.79
CA LEU A 18 -4.48 8.35 -2.87
C LEU A 18 -5.31 8.10 -4.14
N VAL A 19 -6.48 7.48 -4.03
CA VAL A 19 -7.36 7.21 -5.19
C VAL A 19 -7.86 8.51 -5.81
N ARG A 20 -8.36 9.43 -4.99
CA ARG A 20 -8.87 10.74 -5.42
C ARG A 20 -7.77 11.51 -6.14
N GLN A 21 -6.57 11.57 -5.57
CA GLN A 21 -5.45 12.27 -6.19
C GLN A 21 -5.08 11.63 -7.53
N ALA A 22 -4.92 10.30 -7.59
CA ALA A 22 -4.62 9.62 -8.85
C ALA A 22 -5.69 9.90 -9.93
N SER A 23 -6.97 9.95 -9.55
CA SER A 23 -8.07 10.25 -10.48
C SER A 23 -8.09 11.70 -10.97
N ALA A 24 -7.58 12.63 -10.17
CA ALA A 24 -7.56 14.07 -10.48
C ALA A 24 -6.33 14.51 -11.28
N LEU A 25 -5.25 13.73 -11.27
CA LEU A 25 -4.02 14.07 -11.99
C LEU A 25 -4.17 13.86 -13.49
N GLU A 26 -3.94 14.90 -14.28
CA GLU A 26 -3.94 14.83 -15.76
C GLU A 26 -2.65 14.25 -16.32
N HIS A 27 -1.51 14.52 -15.68
CA HIS A 27 -0.19 14.08 -16.12
C HIS A 27 -0.02 12.56 -15.89
N PRO A 28 0.17 11.75 -16.96
CA PRO A 28 0.19 10.29 -16.82
C PRO A 28 1.28 9.76 -15.89
N ARG A 29 2.45 10.39 -15.87
CA ARG A 29 3.59 9.98 -15.04
C ARG A 29 3.28 10.12 -13.55
N ASP A 30 2.70 11.26 -13.17
CA ASP A 30 2.44 11.58 -11.76
C ASP A 30 1.27 10.71 -11.27
N ARG A 31 0.24 10.55 -12.12
CA ARG A 31 -0.86 9.60 -11.88
C ARG A 31 -0.33 8.20 -11.60
N THR A 32 0.55 7.68 -12.45
CA THR A 32 1.09 6.32 -12.31
C THR A 32 1.90 6.16 -11.02
N ALA A 33 2.59 7.20 -10.58
CA ALA A 33 3.32 7.15 -9.33
C ALA A 33 2.42 7.17 -8.08
N VAL A 34 1.36 7.98 -8.07
CA VAL A 34 0.36 7.94 -6.99
C VAL A 34 -0.35 6.59 -6.98
N LEU A 35 -0.67 6.04 -8.16
CA LEU A 35 -1.25 4.71 -8.31
C LEU A 35 -0.30 3.61 -7.77
N ALA A 36 1.00 3.73 -8.01
CA ALA A 36 2.00 2.82 -7.46
C ALA A 36 1.97 2.82 -5.93
N CYS A 37 1.94 4.01 -5.32
CA CYS A 37 1.84 4.15 -3.86
C CYS A 37 0.56 3.51 -3.33
N TRP A 38 -0.57 3.70 -4.02
CA TRP A 38 -1.84 3.08 -3.66
C TRP A 38 -1.82 1.55 -3.78
N MET A 39 -1.28 0.99 -4.87
CA MET A 39 -1.21 -0.46 -5.06
C MET A 39 -0.37 -1.12 -3.97
N VAL A 40 0.79 -0.54 -3.64
CA VAL A 40 1.65 -1.04 -2.55
C VAL A 40 0.95 -0.90 -1.19
N ALA A 41 0.33 0.24 -0.91
CA ALA A 41 -0.43 0.43 0.33
C ALA A 41 -1.56 -0.60 0.49
N ARG A 42 -2.24 -0.98 -0.61
CA ARG A 42 -3.25 -2.05 -0.60
C ARG A 42 -2.69 -3.42 -0.26
N LEU A 43 -1.45 -3.72 -0.63
CA LEU A 43 -0.78 -4.97 -0.23
C LEU A 43 -0.51 -5.03 1.27
N ALA A 44 -0.39 -3.88 1.93
CA ALA A 44 -0.12 -3.82 3.36
C ALA A 44 -1.37 -3.93 4.25
N LEU A 45 -2.58 -3.65 3.71
CA LEU A 45 -3.83 -3.72 4.48
C LEU A 45 -4.04 -5.09 5.17
N PRO A 46 -3.91 -6.24 4.48
CA PRO A 46 -4.10 -7.56 5.09
C PRO A 46 -3.10 -7.89 6.21
N ARG A 47 -2.08 -7.06 6.41
CA ARG A 47 -1.04 -7.23 7.43
C ARG A 47 -1.29 -6.40 8.69
N LEU A 48 -2.38 -5.66 8.74
CA LEU A 48 -2.74 -4.89 9.92
C LEU A 48 -3.12 -5.83 11.09
N PRO A 49 -2.75 -5.52 12.34
CA PRO A 49 -2.92 -6.43 13.50
C PRO A 49 -4.35 -6.92 13.79
N ARG A 50 -5.39 -6.24 13.27
CA ARG A 50 -6.80 -6.64 13.38
C ARG A 50 -7.36 -7.33 12.13
N GLU A 51 -6.57 -7.38 11.06
CA GLU A 51 -6.89 -7.95 9.73
C GLU A 51 -6.03 -9.19 9.43
N ALA A 52 -4.97 -9.42 10.24
CA ALA A 52 -3.95 -10.45 10.07
C ALA A 52 -4.46 -11.91 10.17
N ASP A 53 -5.74 -12.12 10.48
CA ASP A 53 -6.31 -13.45 10.71
C ASP A 53 -6.76 -14.19 9.43
N THR A 54 -6.61 -13.61 8.23
CA THR A 54 -7.26 -14.16 7.00
C THR A 54 -6.46 -14.11 5.69
N GLY A 55 -5.22 -13.65 5.68
CA GLY A 55 -4.42 -13.57 4.45
C GLY A 55 -3.66 -14.86 4.15
N ASP A 56 -4.10 -15.63 3.15
CA ASP A 56 -3.24 -16.64 2.51
C ASP A 56 -1.92 -15.97 2.08
N VAL A 57 -0.82 -16.36 2.72
CA VAL A 57 0.51 -15.77 2.52
C VAL A 57 0.96 -15.96 1.07
N ASP A 58 0.63 -17.10 0.46
CA ASP A 58 0.98 -17.40 -0.92
C ASP A 58 0.19 -16.49 -1.86
N ALA A 59 -1.09 -16.27 -1.59
CA ALA A 59 -1.91 -15.32 -2.35
C ALA A 59 -1.39 -13.88 -2.24
N LEU A 60 -0.89 -13.47 -1.08
CA LEU A 60 -0.32 -12.14 -0.92
C LEU A 60 1.03 -12.01 -1.65
N GLN A 61 1.89 -13.02 -1.57
CA GLN A 61 3.15 -13.05 -2.30
C GLN A 61 2.93 -13.00 -3.81
N GLN A 62 1.94 -13.73 -4.33
CA GLN A 62 1.54 -13.66 -5.74
C GLN A 62 1.04 -12.27 -6.14
N ARG A 63 0.21 -11.63 -5.30
CA ARG A 63 -0.26 -10.25 -5.55
C ARG A 63 0.89 -9.24 -5.52
N ALA A 64 1.82 -9.40 -4.58
CA ALA A 64 2.99 -8.54 -4.48
C ALA A 64 3.89 -8.67 -5.71
N GLU A 65 4.17 -9.90 -6.16
CA GLU A 65 4.96 -10.16 -7.36
C GLU A 65 4.26 -9.65 -8.63
N ALA A 66 2.95 -9.87 -8.77
CA ALA A 66 2.19 -9.34 -9.91
C ALA A 66 2.20 -7.80 -9.94
N THR A 67 2.06 -7.17 -8.77
CA THR A 67 2.15 -5.71 -8.60
C THR A 67 3.54 -5.20 -8.99
N ARG A 68 4.61 -5.85 -8.52
CA ARG A 68 5.99 -5.53 -8.87
C ARG A 68 6.23 -5.61 -10.37
N ARG A 69 5.83 -6.71 -11.02
CA ARG A 69 5.96 -6.89 -12.47
C ARG A 69 5.24 -5.79 -13.25
N TRP A 70 4.02 -5.45 -12.84
CA TRP A 70 3.28 -4.35 -13.46
C TRP A 70 4.04 -3.02 -13.29
N LEU A 71 4.55 -2.72 -12.09
CA LEU A 71 5.25 -1.46 -11.80
C LEU A 71 6.57 -1.31 -12.56
N VAL A 72 7.28 -2.42 -12.84
CA VAL A 72 8.49 -2.41 -13.68
C VAL A 72 8.18 -2.01 -15.12
N THR A 73 6.97 -2.28 -15.63
CA THR A 73 6.56 -1.83 -16.97
C THR A 73 6.20 -0.35 -17.03
N GLN A 74 6.11 0.32 -15.87
CA GLN A 74 5.73 1.72 -15.77
C GLN A 74 6.96 2.63 -15.76
N SER A 75 6.83 3.82 -16.36
CA SER A 75 7.90 4.84 -16.37
C SER A 75 7.95 5.64 -15.06
N LEU A 76 8.27 4.95 -13.95
CA LEU A 76 8.43 5.58 -12.64
C LEU A 76 9.78 6.29 -12.51
N PRO A 77 9.88 7.37 -11.71
CA PRO A 77 11.17 7.89 -11.25
C PRO A 77 12.00 6.78 -10.59
N SER A 78 13.31 6.76 -10.81
CA SER A 78 14.20 5.67 -10.35
C SER A 78 14.15 5.44 -8.84
N ALA A 79 14.17 6.53 -8.05
CA ALA A 79 14.06 6.46 -6.59
C ALA A 79 12.75 5.80 -6.15
N LEU A 80 11.63 6.18 -6.77
CA LEU A 80 10.32 5.59 -6.48
C LEU A 80 10.24 4.13 -6.94
N SER A 81 10.76 3.81 -8.12
CA SER A 81 10.79 2.44 -8.65
C SER A 81 11.53 1.48 -7.70
N LEU A 82 12.66 1.91 -7.14
CA LEU A 82 13.42 1.13 -6.17
C LEU A 82 12.63 0.95 -4.86
N ALA A 83 12.07 2.03 -4.32
CA ALA A 83 11.32 2.01 -3.07
C ALA A 83 10.06 1.13 -3.17
N VAL A 84 9.32 1.25 -4.26
CA VAL A 84 8.13 0.44 -4.58
C VAL A 84 8.51 -1.04 -4.71
N SER A 85 9.60 -1.35 -5.43
CA SER A 85 10.04 -2.74 -5.61
C SER A 85 10.37 -3.39 -4.27
N ARG A 86 11.13 -2.68 -3.42
CA ARG A 86 11.44 -3.12 -2.05
C ARG A 86 10.17 -3.31 -1.21
N ALA A 87 9.22 -2.39 -1.31
CA ALA A 87 7.96 -2.49 -0.57
C ALA A 87 7.12 -3.67 -1.04
N CYS A 88 7.11 -4.01 -2.33
CA CYS A 88 6.49 -5.24 -2.83
C CYS A 88 7.17 -6.49 -2.28
N ASP A 89 8.50 -6.56 -2.27
CA ASP A 89 9.24 -7.71 -1.75
C ASP A 89 8.90 -7.96 -0.28
N VAL A 90 8.94 -6.89 0.54
CA VAL A 90 8.63 -6.97 1.97
C VAL A 90 7.14 -7.23 2.23
N ALA A 91 6.22 -6.72 1.39
CA ALA A 91 4.79 -7.00 1.53
C ALA A 91 4.46 -8.50 1.36
N GLY A 92 5.28 -9.24 0.60
CA GLY A 92 5.18 -10.69 0.50
C GLY A 92 5.60 -11.43 1.77
N ASP A 93 6.48 -10.85 2.59
CA ASP A 93 7.04 -11.46 3.80
C ASP A 93 6.25 -11.09 5.06
N ARG A 94 6.39 -11.80 6.19
CA ARG A 94 5.59 -11.64 7.43
C ARG A 94 5.99 -10.45 8.31
N ASP A 95 7.05 -9.73 7.98
CA ASP A 95 7.58 -8.65 8.81
C ASP A 95 6.82 -7.32 8.60
N THR A 96 5.94 -6.98 9.54
CA THR A 96 5.14 -5.75 9.48
C THR A 96 5.94 -4.49 9.79
N LEU A 97 7.05 -4.60 10.53
CA LEU A 97 7.92 -3.45 10.84
C LEU A 97 8.73 -3.06 9.62
N GLN A 98 9.34 -4.05 8.94
CA GLN A 98 10.02 -3.80 7.68
C GLN A 98 9.06 -3.23 6.63
N LEU A 99 7.81 -3.69 6.60
CA LEU A 99 6.82 -3.17 5.67
C LEU A 99 6.47 -1.71 5.97
N ALA A 100 6.35 -1.35 7.25
CA ALA A 100 6.13 0.03 7.66
C ALA A 100 7.30 0.94 7.23
N ASP A 101 8.54 0.48 7.41
CA ASP A 101 9.73 1.24 7.01
C ASP A 101 9.82 1.37 5.49
N ALA A 102 9.48 0.32 4.74
CA ALA A 102 9.42 0.37 3.28
C ALA A 102 8.35 1.35 2.78
N LEU A 103 7.20 1.44 3.45
CA LEU A 103 6.16 2.42 3.13
C LEU A 103 6.61 3.86 3.39
N ASP A 104 7.34 4.13 4.48
CA ASP A 104 7.90 5.46 4.74
C ASP A 104 8.93 5.85 3.68
N VAL A 105 9.85 4.95 3.31
CA VAL A 105 10.82 5.19 2.23
C VAL A 105 10.11 5.45 0.90
N MET A 106 9.05 4.71 0.59
CA MET A 106 8.25 4.93 -0.61
C MET A 106 7.53 6.28 -0.59
N ARG A 107 6.93 6.66 0.55
CA ARG A 107 6.30 7.97 0.72
C ARG A 107 7.31 9.08 0.46
N ASP A 108 8.50 8.99 1.04
CA ASP A 108 9.55 10.02 0.91
C ASP A 108 10.06 10.09 -0.54
N ALA A 109 10.20 8.95 -1.22
CA ALA A 109 10.56 8.89 -2.64
C ALA A 109 9.46 9.46 -3.57
N ALA A 110 8.22 9.50 -3.11
CA ALA A 110 7.07 10.05 -3.83
C ALA A 110 6.66 11.46 -3.35
N ASP A 111 7.42 12.10 -2.44
CA ASP A 111 6.99 13.32 -1.75
C ASP A 111 6.58 14.46 -2.70
N ALA A 112 7.35 14.65 -3.78
CA ALA A 112 7.08 15.65 -4.81
C ALA A 112 5.75 15.43 -5.57
N MET A 113 5.18 14.22 -5.49
CA MET A 113 3.99 13.81 -6.23
C MET A 113 2.79 13.52 -5.33
N LEU A 114 2.94 13.53 -4.00
CA LEU A 114 1.84 13.21 -3.07
C LEU A 114 1.28 14.47 -2.42
N ASP A 115 -0.05 14.59 -2.37
CA ASP A 115 -0.69 15.63 -1.58
C ASP A 115 -0.63 15.31 -0.07
N ASN A 116 -1.01 16.29 0.77
CA ASN A 116 -0.99 16.11 2.23
C ASN A 116 -1.88 14.95 2.70
N GLY A 117 -3.02 14.71 2.03
CA GLY A 117 -3.94 13.63 2.39
C GLY A 117 -3.34 12.27 2.07
N ALA A 118 -2.77 12.10 0.87
CA ALA A 118 -2.12 10.87 0.44
C ALA A 118 -0.90 10.55 1.33
N ARG A 119 -0.10 11.57 1.70
CA ARG A 119 1.01 11.43 2.67
C ARG A 119 0.51 11.00 4.05
N ALA A 120 -0.58 11.58 4.53
CA ALA A 120 -1.17 11.24 5.82
C ALA A 120 -1.70 9.79 5.85
N GLU A 121 -2.32 9.33 4.75
CA GLU A 121 -2.79 7.94 4.62
C GLU A 121 -1.63 6.93 4.71
N LEU A 122 -0.56 7.15 3.95
CA LEU A 122 0.63 6.29 4.00
C LEU A 122 1.29 6.30 5.39
N THR A 123 1.37 7.47 6.02
CA THR A 123 1.94 7.62 7.37
C THR A 123 1.10 6.88 8.40
N THR A 124 -0.22 7.02 8.34
CA THR A 124 -1.16 6.31 9.23
C THR A 124 -1.06 4.80 9.04
N LEU A 125 -0.93 4.34 7.80
CA LEU A 125 -0.77 2.92 7.49
C LEU A 125 0.53 2.37 8.09
N ALA A 126 1.66 3.05 7.90
CA ALA A 126 2.95 2.67 8.48
C ALA A 126 2.91 2.64 10.02
N GLN A 127 2.29 3.64 10.64
CA GLN A 127 2.10 3.67 12.11
C GLN A 127 1.25 2.50 12.62
N ARG A 128 0.15 2.17 11.93
CA ARG A 128 -0.70 1.04 12.32
C ARG A 128 0.01 -0.31 12.16
N LEU A 129 0.86 -0.47 11.14
CA LEU A 129 1.70 -1.67 10.98
C LEU A 129 2.72 -1.83 12.12
N ARG A 130 3.21 -0.71 12.67
CA ARG A 130 4.06 -0.70 13.87
C ARG A 130 3.31 -0.97 15.18
N GLY A 131 1.99 -1.15 15.12
CA GLY A 131 1.15 -1.30 16.32
C GLY A 131 0.98 -0.01 17.11
N SER A 132 1.32 1.14 16.54
CA SER A 132 1.06 2.44 17.16
C SER A 132 -0.39 2.84 16.91
N SER A 133 -1.20 2.92 17.97
CA SER A 133 -2.46 3.67 17.93
C SER A 133 -2.12 5.16 17.99
N LEU A 134 -2.57 5.95 17.00
CA LEU A 134 -2.59 7.41 17.16
C LEU A 134 -3.35 7.77 18.45
N PRO A 135 -2.92 8.79 19.20
CA PRO A 135 -3.62 9.29 20.39
C PRO A 135 -5.02 9.82 20.04
#